data_AF-A0A497NSG5-F1
#
_entry.id   AF-A0A497NSG5-F1
#
_cell.length_a   1.000
_cell.length_b   1.000
_cell.length_c   1.000
_cell.angle_alpha   90.00
_cell.angle_beta   90.00
_cell.angle_gamma   90.00
#
_symmetry.space_group_name_H-M   'P 1'
#
loop_
_entity.id
_entity.type
_entity.pdbx_description
1 polymer ?
#
loop_
_entity_poly.entity_id
_entity_poly.type
_entity_poly.pdbx_seq_one_letter_code
_entity_poly.pdbx_strand_id
1 'polypeptide(L)'
;MGLYDVFVSEEVCPVCLKRSEMEFQTKVLLNCLYHWRRGDAVETGELIVKDGRIKDCLASCPKCKASLIGDVVIENHRFVRVENLRERR
;
A
#
# COMPACT_ATOMS: atom_id res chain seq x y z
N MET A 1 -16.52 9.90 -5.48
CA MET A 1 -15.11 9.66 -5.11
C MET A 1 -15.11 8.78 -3.88
N GLY A 2 -14.42 7.63 -3.90
CA GLY A 2 -14.37 6.74 -2.73
C GLY A 2 -13.25 7.17 -1.79
N LEU A 3 -13.48 7.03 -0.48
CA LEU A 3 -12.42 7.16 0.52
C LEU A 3 -11.58 5.87 0.46
N TYR A 4 -10.27 6.03 0.36
CA TYR A 4 -9.30 4.93 0.38
C TYR A 4 -8.27 5.24 1.45
N ASP A 5 -7.88 4.23 2.21
CA ASP A 5 -6.68 4.35 3.04
C ASP A 5 -5.45 4.03 2.20
N VAL A 6 -4.32 4.67 2.52
CA VAL A 6 -3.14 4.70 1.66
C VAL A 6 -1.91 4.24 2.43
N PHE A 7 -1.16 3.34 1.81
CA PHE A 7 0.18 2.96 2.25
C PHE A 7 1.21 3.49 1.23
N VAL A 8 2.20 4.24 1.69
CA VAL A 8 3.20 4.89 0.83
C VAL A 8 4.53 4.15 0.96
N SER A 9 5.05 3.66 -0.15
CA SER A 9 6.30 2.91 -0.18
C SER A 9 7.09 3.15 -1.45
N GLU A 10 8.42 3.16 -1.33
CA GLU A 10 9.32 3.17 -2.49
C GLU A 10 9.52 1.75 -3.01
N GLU A 11 9.12 1.51 -4.26
CA GLU A 11 9.17 0.20 -4.91
C GLU A 11 9.78 0.28 -6.30
N VAL A 12 10.27 -0.85 -6.80
CA VAL A 12 10.69 -1.01 -8.20
C VAL A 12 9.49 -1.45 -9.02
N CYS A 13 9.10 -0.65 -10.02
CA CYS A 13 7.96 -1.00 -10.88
C CYS A 13 8.27 -2.26 -11.71
N PRO A 14 7.42 -3.30 -11.71
CA PRO A 14 7.66 -4.53 -12.47
C PRO A 14 7.54 -4.34 -13.99
N VAL A 15 6.98 -3.21 -14.45
CA VAL A 15 6.79 -2.90 -15.87
C VAL A 15 7.96 -2.09 -16.44
N CYS A 16 8.26 -0.92 -15.84
CA CYS A 16 9.32 -0.04 -16.35
C CYS A 16 10.67 -0.15 -15.62
N LEU A 17 10.76 -1.02 -14.59
CA LEU A 17 11.96 -1.30 -13.79
C LEU A 17 12.58 -0.07 -13.09
N LYS A 18 11.88 1.07 -13.06
CA LYS A 18 12.31 2.26 -12.35
C LYS A 18 11.82 2.22 -10.90
N ARG A 19 12.68 2.67 -9.99
CA ARG A 19 12.33 2.89 -8.60
C ARG A 19 11.55 4.20 -8.45
N SER A 20 10.48 4.18 -7.64
CA SER A 20 9.70 5.37 -7.30
C SER A 20 8.83 5.14 -6.06
N GLU A 21 8.51 6.22 -5.35
CA GLU A 21 7.46 6.23 -4.34
C GLU A 21 6.09 5.96 -4.98
N MET A 22 5.33 5.02 -4.43
CA MET A 22 4.01 4.62 -4.90
C MET A 22 3.01 4.63 -3.74
N GLU A 23 1.77 5.00 -4.07
CA GLU A 23 0.63 4.95 -3.16
C GLU A 23 -0.16 3.67 -3.40
N PHE A 24 -0.29 2.86 -2.35
CA PHE A 24 -1.06 1.61 -2.32
C PHE A 24 -2.38 1.86 -1.61
N GLN A 25 -3.45 1.94 -2.40
CA GLN A 25 -4.81 2.28 -1.96
C GLN A 25 -5.60 1.02 -1.63
N THR A 26 -6.26 1.00 -0.48
CA THR A 26 -7.11 -0.11 -0.04
C THR A 26 -8.47 0.38 0.45
N LYS A 27 -9.44 -0.53 0.36
CA LYS A 27 -10.79 -0.37 0.93
C LYS A 27 -11.10 -1.27 2.12
N VAL A 28 -10.11 -2.06 2.54
CA VAL A 28 -10.28 -3.16 3.51
C VAL A 28 -10.34 -2.66 4.95
N LEU A 29 -9.75 -1.49 5.23
CA LEU A 29 -9.72 -0.89 6.55
C LEU A 29 -10.94 0.03 6.75
N LEU A 30 -10.76 1.16 7.44
CA LEU A 30 -11.86 2.05 7.82
C LEU A 30 -12.30 2.99 6.70
N ASN A 31 -11.49 3.13 5.64
CA ASN A 31 -11.76 4.02 4.51
C ASN A 31 -11.92 5.47 4.97
N CYS A 32 -10.97 5.93 5.77
CA CYS A 32 -11.01 7.23 6.44
C CYS A 32 -9.88 8.16 5.96
N LEU A 33 -9.25 7.86 4.82
CA LEU A 33 -8.14 8.64 4.25
C LEU A 33 -6.89 8.66 5.14
N TYR A 34 -6.66 7.57 5.89
CA TYR A 34 -5.41 7.42 6.61
C TYR A 34 -4.25 7.17 5.64
N HIS A 35 -3.08 7.68 6.01
CA HIS A 35 -1.85 7.55 5.22
C HIS A 35 -0.73 7.03 6.13
N TRP A 36 -0.15 5.89 5.77
CA TRP A 36 0.98 5.30 6.50
C TRP A 36 2.18 5.15 5.56
N ARG A 37 3.35 5.55 6.04
CA ARG A 37 4.65 5.28 5.42
C ARG A 37 5.27 4.03 6.03
N ARG A 38 6.22 3.43 5.31
CA ARG A 38 6.97 2.28 5.81
C ARG A 38 7.61 2.61 7.17
N GLY A 39 7.36 1.76 8.16
CA GLY A 39 7.80 1.90 9.55
C GLY A 39 6.75 2.48 10.48
N ASP A 40 5.70 3.14 9.95
CA ASP A 40 4.63 3.72 10.75
C ASP A 40 3.78 2.65 11.42
N ALA A 41 3.28 2.98 12.61
CA ALA A 41 2.27 2.16 13.28
C ALA A 41 0.96 2.21 12.50
N VAL A 42 0.39 1.06 12.20
CA VAL A 42 -0.89 0.94 11.47
C VAL A 42 -2.01 0.94 12.50
N GLU A 43 -2.28 2.13 13.01
CA GLU A 43 -3.38 2.41 13.91
C GLU A 43 -4.22 3.57 13.41
N THR A 44 -5.50 3.49 13.74
CA THR A 44 -6.44 4.59 13.78
C THR A 44 -6.86 4.74 15.24
N GLY A 45 -7.46 5.87 15.61
CA GLY A 45 -7.95 6.06 16.98
C GLY A 45 -8.96 5.00 17.45
N GLU A 46 -9.47 4.16 16.54
CA GLU A 46 -10.46 3.11 16.80
C GLU A 46 -9.96 1.68 16.48
N LEU A 47 -8.91 1.54 15.65
CA LEU A 47 -8.44 0.26 15.13
C LEU A 47 -6.91 0.18 15.19
N ILE A 48 -6.37 -0.86 15.81
CA ILE A 48 -4.93 -1.16 15.76
C ILE A 48 -4.74 -2.47 14.99
N VAL A 49 -4.02 -2.43 13.88
CA VAL A 49 -3.68 -3.62 13.09
C VAL A 49 -2.35 -4.17 13.60
N LYS A 50 -2.39 -5.28 14.35
CA LYS A 50 -1.19 -5.87 14.95
C LYS A 50 -0.31 -6.58 13.92
N ASP A 51 -0.85 -7.55 13.19
CA ASP A 51 -0.09 -8.34 12.23
C ASP A 51 -1.01 -8.79 11.09
N GLY A 52 -0.48 -8.88 9.88
CA GLY A 52 -1.22 -9.42 8.75
C GLY A 52 -0.78 -8.90 7.39
N ARG A 53 -1.62 -9.18 6.39
CA ARG A 53 -1.41 -8.77 5.01
C ARG A 53 -2.69 -8.24 4.41
N ILE A 54 -2.65 -7.01 3.91
CA ILE A 54 -3.73 -6.42 3.13
C ILE A 54 -3.44 -6.74 1.67
N LYS A 55 -4.26 -7.62 1.09
CA LYS A 55 -4.06 -8.12 -0.28
C LYS A 55 -4.58 -7.15 -1.33
N ASP A 56 -3.94 -7.20 -2.50
CA ASP A 56 -4.41 -6.55 -3.73
C ASP A 56 -4.69 -5.04 -3.60
N CYS A 57 -3.85 -4.33 -2.85
CA CYS A 57 -3.88 -2.87 -2.79
C CYS A 57 -3.57 -2.28 -4.17
N LEU A 58 -4.41 -1.36 -4.64
CA LEU A 58 -4.29 -0.73 -5.95
C LEU A 58 -3.19 0.33 -5.92
N ALA A 59 -2.34 0.34 -6.94
CA ALA A 59 -1.31 1.37 -7.12
C ALA A 59 -1.19 1.78 -8.58
N SER A 60 -0.54 2.92 -8.83
CA SER A 60 -0.12 3.34 -10.15
C SER A 60 1.35 3.74 -10.12
N CYS A 61 2.14 3.26 -11.07
CA CYS A 61 3.53 3.70 -11.19
C CYS A 61 3.56 5.18 -11.62
N PRO A 62 4.16 6.10 -10.85
CA PRO A 62 4.19 7.51 -11.23
C PRO A 62 5.01 7.77 -12.49
N LYS A 63 5.96 6.89 -12.82
CA LYS A 63 6.87 7.02 -13.97
C LYS A 63 6.27 6.54 -15.29
N CYS A 64 5.67 5.34 -15.32
CA CYS A 64 5.15 4.73 -16.55
C CYS A 64 3.62 4.63 -16.60
N LYS A 65 2.92 5.04 -15.53
CA LYS A 65 1.46 5.02 -15.40
C LYS A 65 0.81 3.64 -15.44
N ALA A 66 1.60 2.56 -15.44
CA ALA A 66 1.08 1.19 -15.30
C ALA A 66 0.19 1.07 -14.05
N SER A 67 -0.95 0.40 -14.20
CA SER A 67 -1.80 0.03 -13.08
C SER A 67 -1.21 -1.22 -12.41
N LEU A 68 -1.00 -1.14 -11.10
CA LEU A 68 -0.33 -2.16 -10.31
C LEU A 68 -1.23 -2.64 -9.17
N ILE A 69 -0.94 -3.83 -8.68
CA ILE A 69 -1.47 -4.35 -7.41
C ILE A 69 -0.32 -4.91 -6.58
N GLY A 70 -0.39 -4.73 -5.26
CA GLY A 70 0.59 -5.24 -4.32
C GLY A 70 -0.03 -5.53 -2.95
N ASP A 71 0.62 -6.42 -2.20
CA ASP A 71 0.18 -6.80 -0.87
C ASP A 71 0.94 -6.00 0.19
N VAL A 72 0.25 -5.26 1.02
CA VAL A 72 0.84 -4.53 2.14
C VAL A 72 1.03 -5.47 3.32
N VAL A 73 2.26 -5.56 3.83
CA VAL A 73 2.61 -6.42 4.97
C VAL A 73 2.75 -5.59 6.25
N ILE A 74 2.06 -6.02 7.29
CA ILE A 74 2.06 -5.42 8.62
C ILE A 74 2.61 -6.45 9.60
N GLU A 75 3.67 -6.09 10.32
CA GLU A 75 4.29 -6.94 11.35
C GLU A 75 4.60 -6.06 12.57
N ASN A 76 4.32 -6.58 13.77
CA ASN A 76 4.51 -5.85 15.03
C ASN A 76 3.91 -4.44 14.95
N HIS A 77 2.62 -4.36 14.64
CA HIS A 77 1.81 -3.16 14.45
C HIS A 77 2.30 -2.16 13.42
N ARG A 78 3.28 -2.50 12.56
CA ARG A 78 3.91 -1.54 11.64
C ARG A 78 3.80 -1.95 10.19
N PHE A 79 3.65 -0.98 9.31
CA PHE A 79 3.77 -1.22 7.88
C PHE A 79 5.24 -1.50 7.52
N VAL A 80 5.57 -2.73 7.13
CA VAL A 80 6.97 -3.15 6.92
C VAL A 80 7.38 -3.09 5.45
N ARG A 81 6.56 -3.63 4.54
CA ARG A 81 6.93 -3.77 3.12
C ARG A 81 5.72 -4.04 2.23
N VAL A 82 5.93 -3.93 0.93
CA VAL A 82 4.98 -4.42 -0.09
C VAL A 82 5.55 -5.69 -0.71
N GLU A 83 4.70 -6.71 -0.85
CA GLU A 83 5.01 -7.97 -1.53
C GLU A 83 4.11 -8.16 -2.75
N ASN A 84 4.43 -9.15 -3.61
CA ASN A 84 3.59 -9.55 -4.75
C ASN A 84 3.22 -8.40 -5.70
N LEU A 85 4.08 -7.38 -5.82
CA LEU A 85 3.88 -6.25 -6.71
C LEU A 85 3.88 -6.71 -8.18
N ARG A 86 2.75 -6.50 -8.86
CA ARG A 86 2.53 -6.97 -10.24
C ARG A 86 1.61 -6.03 -11.00
N GLU A 87 1.64 -6.10 -12.32
CA GLU A 87 0.72 -5.37 -13.18
C GLU A 87 -0.72 -5.89 -13.01
N ARG A 88 -1.68 -4.96 -12.93
CA ARG A 88 -3.11 -5.25 -12.89
C ARG A 88 -3.57 -5.51 -14.33
N ARG A 89 -3.69 -6.79 -14.69
CA ARG A 89 -4.29 -7.22 -15.97
C ARG A 89 -5.80 -7.21 -15.90
#